data_AF-A0AAD2GT17-F1
#
_entry.id   AF-A0AAD2GT17-F1
#
_cell.length_a   1.000
_cell.length_b   1.000
_cell.length_c   1.000
_cell.angle_alpha   90.00
_cell.angle_beta   90.00
_cell.angle_gamma   90.00
#
_symmetry.space_group_name_H-M   'P 1'
#
loop_
_entity.id
_entity.type
_entity.pdbx_description
1 polymer ?
#
loop_
_entity_poly.entity_id
_entity_poly.type
_entity_poly.pdbx_seq_one_letter_code
_entity_poly.pdbx_strand_id
1 'polypeptide(L)'
;MACHKRQNVSCPNNPQPFFLYVSAELNRAHEAGAVQQDIRAGNALLIENCLEPERLVGFVVDCDYAALSEEALRVLRDVVKPRPHRHFLDQDRRTKGSTGTPSFMALAMLQKNPTAKHALGHDLESLYWLLIWLCLRHTEHRLGPRRFSGLFNTVCLFVMRSSSLFREEDYAPSGSPWWSLTSDFQDLVMAQNLSGKPPTALKPSILPGPRHILYSDVQSLFDQALALKTWPVGGRAPPCKLPNDGDKRAELDLINDRRG
;
A
#
# COMPACT_ATOMS: atom_id res chain seq x y z
N MET A 1 -27.91 32.35 21.47
CA MET A 1 -26.75 31.63 20.86
C MET A 1 -27.25 30.32 20.31
N ALA A 2 -27.49 30.24 19.00
CA ALA A 2 -27.99 29.03 18.35
C ALA A 2 -26.80 28.11 18.01
N CYS A 3 -26.75 26.96 18.68
CA CYS A 3 -25.84 25.86 18.36
C CYS A 3 -26.19 25.35 16.95
N HIS A 4 -25.36 25.69 15.96
CA HIS A 4 -25.46 25.11 14.62
C HIS A 4 -25.18 23.61 14.72
N LYS A 5 -26.23 22.81 14.54
CA LYS A 5 -26.12 21.38 14.26
C LYS A 5 -25.19 21.22 13.08
N ARG A 6 -24.03 20.59 13.30
CA ARG A 6 -23.15 20.12 12.21
C ARG A 6 -24.01 19.26 11.30
N GLN A 7 -24.24 19.71 10.08
CA GLN A 7 -24.79 18.87 9.04
C GLN A 7 -23.76 17.76 8.80
N ASN A 8 -24.17 16.51 9.04
CA ASN A 8 -23.38 15.34 8.73
C ASN A 8 -23.21 15.27 7.21
N VAL A 9 -22.10 15.80 6.71
CA VAL A 9 -21.67 15.59 5.33
C VAL A 9 -21.38 14.10 5.20
N SER A 10 -22.09 13.41 4.32
CA SER A 10 -21.87 12.00 4.05
C SER A 10 -20.51 11.82 3.39
N CYS A 11 -19.59 11.07 4.03
CA CYS A 11 -18.38 10.63 3.34
C CYS A 11 -18.78 9.89 2.05
N PRO A 12 -18.15 10.19 0.90
CA PRO A 12 -18.40 9.44 -0.32
C PRO A 12 -18.08 7.96 -0.07
N ASN A 13 -19.04 7.07 -0.40
CA ASN A 13 -18.97 5.64 -0.13
C ASN A 13 -17.96 4.88 -1.01
N ASN A 14 -17.04 5.58 -1.66
CA ASN A 14 -16.06 5.01 -2.57
C ASN A 14 -14.64 5.48 -2.18
N PRO A 15 -13.85 4.64 -1.49
CA PRO A 15 -12.47 4.98 -1.15
C PRO A 15 -11.50 4.66 -2.31
N GLN A 16 -11.96 4.21 -3.48
CA GLN A 16 -11.07 3.92 -4.61
C GLN A 16 -10.30 5.13 -5.14
N PRO A 17 -10.90 6.35 -5.25
CA PRO A 17 -10.16 7.54 -5.63
C PRO A 17 -8.97 7.80 -4.71
N PHE A 18 -9.08 7.48 -3.41
CA PHE A 18 -7.98 7.62 -2.44
C PHE A 18 -6.70 6.94 -2.90
N PHE A 19 -6.78 5.65 -3.25
CA PHE A 19 -5.62 4.85 -3.62
C PHE A 19 -5.05 5.28 -4.97
N LEU A 20 -5.90 5.75 -5.89
CA LEU A 20 -5.46 6.41 -7.12
C LEU A 20 -4.66 7.70 -6.82
N TYR A 21 -5.13 8.53 -5.89
CA TYR A 21 -4.39 9.74 -5.49
C TYR A 21 -3.08 9.40 -4.80
N VAL A 22 -3.09 8.45 -3.85
CA VAL A 22 -1.87 8.02 -3.14
C VAL A 22 -0.85 7.43 -4.11
N SER A 23 -1.26 6.57 -5.05
CA SER A 23 -0.36 6.04 -6.07
C SER A 23 0.17 7.12 -7.03
N ALA A 24 -0.65 8.13 -7.36
CA ALA A 24 -0.21 9.26 -8.17
C ALA A 24 0.79 10.17 -7.43
N GLU A 25 0.64 10.38 -6.12
CA GLU A 25 1.63 11.08 -5.28
C GLU A 25 2.94 10.29 -5.20
N LEU A 26 2.87 8.96 -5.01
CA LEU A 26 4.04 8.09 -5.05
C LEU A 26 4.78 8.18 -6.39
N ASN A 27 4.04 8.19 -7.50
CA ASN A 27 4.64 8.35 -8.83
C ASN A 27 5.31 9.72 -9.00
N ARG A 28 4.66 10.81 -8.57
CA ARG A 28 5.25 12.16 -8.61
C ARG A 28 6.52 12.26 -7.77
N ALA A 29 6.53 11.67 -6.57
CA ALA A 29 7.73 11.60 -5.75
C ALA A 29 8.85 10.83 -6.47
N HIS A 30 8.51 9.73 -7.13
CA HIS A 30 9.46 8.94 -7.92
C HIS A 30 10.03 9.69 -9.12
N GLU A 31 9.20 10.40 -9.88
CA GLU A 31 9.62 11.27 -10.98
C GLU A 31 10.55 12.40 -10.50
N ALA A 32 10.32 12.91 -9.29
CA ALA A 32 11.22 13.84 -8.62
C ALA A 32 12.49 13.18 -8.03
N GLY A 33 12.65 11.86 -8.18
CA GLY A 33 13.82 11.12 -7.76
C GLY A 33 13.76 10.59 -6.32
N ALA A 34 12.59 10.54 -5.69
CA ALA A 34 12.38 10.06 -4.32
C ALA A 34 11.57 8.75 -4.25
N VAL A 35 11.72 8.01 -3.17
CA VAL A 35 10.88 6.85 -2.80
C VAL A 35 10.46 7.01 -1.35
N GLN A 36 9.20 6.68 -1.01
CA GLN A 36 8.62 7.03 0.30
C GLN A 36 9.04 6.07 1.41
N GLN A 37 9.12 4.77 1.12
CA GLN A 37 9.54 3.69 2.03
C GLN A 37 8.67 3.44 3.27
N ASP A 38 7.73 4.33 3.62
CA ASP A 38 6.85 4.20 4.78
C ASP A 38 5.37 4.44 4.44
N ILE A 39 4.84 3.67 3.48
CA ILE A 39 3.41 3.65 3.17
C ILE A 39 2.68 2.75 4.15
N ARG A 40 1.86 3.37 5.01
CA ARG A 40 1.08 2.71 6.07
C ARG A 40 -0.17 3.51 6.44
N ALA A 41 -1.05 2.87 7.22
CA ALA A 41 -2.15 3.58 7.87
C ALA A 41 -1.58 4.67 8.79
N GLY A 42 -2.06 5.91 8.64
CA GLY A 42 -1.54 7.10 9.34
C GLY A 42 -0.65 8.01 8.48
N ASN A 43 0.03 7.45 7.47
CA ASN A 43 0.84 8.23 6.52
C ASN A 43 0.12 8.49 5.19
N ALA A 44 -0.94 7.74 4.90
CA ALA A 44 -1.83 8.01 3.78
C ALA A 44 -3.13 8.63 4.32
N LEU A 45 -3.38 9.90 4.00
CA LEU A 45 -4.46 10.69 4.58
C LEU A 45 -5.53 11.05 3.55
N LEU A 46 -6.76 11.13 4.04
CA LEU A 46 -7.94 11.56 3.30
C LEU A 46 -8.37 12.96 3.73
N ILE A 47 -8.74 13.80 2.77
CA ILE A 47 -9.39 15.08 3.04
C ILE A 47 -10.90 14.84 3.08
N GLU A 48 -11.47 14.80 4.28
CA GLU A 48 -12.91 14.51 4.49
C GLU A 48 -13.83 15.70 4.18
N ASN A 49 -13.28 16.91 4.03
CA ASN A 49 -14.03 18.15 3.76
C ASN A 49 -13.37 18.94 2.61
N CYS A 50 -13.20 18.30 1.46
CA CYS A 50 -12.83 19.03 0.25
C CYS A 50 -13.89 20.10 -0.05
N LEU A 51 -13.46 21.29 -0.46
CA LEU A 51 -14.34 22.36 -0.94
C LEU A 51 -15.22 21.89 -2.12
N GLU A 52 -14.80 20.81 -2.79
CA GLU A 52 -15.55 20.05 -3.78
C GLU A 52 -15.96 18.70 -3.15
N PRO A 53 -17.20 18.56 -2.63
CA PRO A 53 -17.65 17.35 -1.91
C PRO A 53 -17.61 16.06 -2.76
N GLU A 54 -17.60 16.22 -4.08
CA GLU A 54 -17.54 15.12 -5.05
C GLU A 54 -16.10 14.64 -5.29
N ARG A 55 -15.10 15.39 -4.82
CA ARG A 55 -13.69 15.12 -5.04
C ARG A 55 -13.04 14.64 -3.75
N LEU A 56 -13.00 13.33 -3.57
CA LEU A 56 -12.14 12.72 -2.56
C LEU A 56 -10.68 13.05 -2.93
N VAL A 57 -9.89 13.62 -2.02
CA VAL A 57 -8.46 13.89 -2.26
C VAL A 57 -7.65 13.15 -1.20
N GLY A 58 -6.63 12.42 -1.66
CA GLY A 58 -5.68 11.72 -0.79
C GLY A 58 -4.29 12.30 -0.93
N PHE A 59 -3.49 12.22 0.12
CA PHE A 59 -2.07 12.60 0.08
C PHE A 59 -1.24 11.73 1.02
N VAL A 60 0.05 11.64 0.73
CA VAL A 60 1.03 10.95 1.57
C VAL A 60 1.77 11.98 2.41
N VAL A 61 1.88 11.72 3.70
CA VAL A 61 2.65 12.53 4.67
C VAL A 61 3.85 11.74 5.18
N ASP A 62 4.64 12.38 6.04
CA ASP A 62 5.76 11.77 6.76
C ASP A 62 6.86 11.24 5.81
N CYS A 63 7.65 12.18 5.28
CA CYS A 63 8.77 11.88 4.39
C CYS A 63 10.09 11.67 5.16
N ASP A 64 10.04 11.47 6.48
CA ASP A 64 11.26 11.30 7.29
C ASP A 64 12.02 10.03 6.89
N TYR A 65 11.34 9.04 6.31
CA TYR A 65 11.92 7.82 5.75
C TYR A 65 12.16 7.88 4.24
N ALA A 66 11.75 8.95 3.57
CA ALA A 66 11.96 9.09 2.14
C ALA A 66 13.46 9.08 1.81
N ALA A 67 13.79 8.48 0.67
CA ALA A 67 15.15 8.42 0.19
C ALA A 67 15.20 8.68 -1.32
N LEU A 68 16.40 9.00 -1.81
CA LEU A 68 16.62 9.10 -3.25
C LEU A 68 16.46 7.73 -3.92
N SER A 69 15.85 7.73 -5.10
CA SER A 69 15.78 6.57 -5.98
C SER A 69 17.19 6.21 -6.46
N GLU A 70 17.38 4.96 -6.90
CA GLU A 70 18.69 4.54 -7.41
C GLU A 70 19.10 5.37 -8.64
N GLU A 71 18.15 5.76 -9.48
CA GLU A 71 18.40 6.57 -10.65
C GLU A 71 18.82 8.00 -10.27
N ALA A 72 18.12 8.63 -9.33
CA ALA A 72 18.51 9.93 -8.81
C ALA A 72 19.89 9.90 -8.15
N LEU A 73 20.21 8.84 -7.40
CA LEU A 73 21.54 8.64 -6.82
C LEU A 73 22.64 8.50 -7.89
N ARG A 74 22.37 7.80 -9.00
CA ARG A 74 23.32 7.69 -10.11
C ARG A 74 23.61 9.06 -10.72
N VAL A 75 22.56 9.79 -11.09
CA VAL A 75 22.68 11.15 -11.65
C VAL A 75 23.42 12.08 -10.67
N LEU A 76 23.08 12.05 -9.39
CA LEU A 76 23.73 12.88 -8.39
C LEU A 76 25.20 12.51 -8.17
N ARG A 77 25.58 11.23 -8.21
CA ARG A 77 26.99 10.80 -8.11
C ARG A 77 27.84 11.33 -9.26
N ASP A 78 27.26 11.45 -10.45
CA ASP A 78 27.97 11.95 -11.62
C ASP A 78 28.13 13.49 -11.57
N VAL A 79 27.16 14.19 -10.98
CA VAL A 79 27.17 15.66 -10.82
C VAL A 79 28.01 16.10 -9.62
N VAL A 80 27.96 15.38 -8.50
CA VAL A 80 28.67 15.70 -7.27
C VAL A 80 30.13 15.24 -7.36
N LYS A 81 31.02 16.18 -7.70
CA LYS A 81 32.49 15.98 -7.73
C LYS A 81 33.02 15.41 -6.39
N PRO A 82 34.16 14.70 -6.39
CA PRO A 82 34.71 14.04 -5.19
C PRO A 82 35.23 15.07 -4.18
N ARG A 83 34.37 15.55 -3.29
CA ARG A 83 34.64 16.36 -2.07
C ARG A 83 33.57 16.03 -1.01
N PRO A 84 33.67 16.48 0.27
CA PRO A 84 33.31 15.70 1.46
C PRO A 84 31.82 15.33 1.60
N HIS A 85 30.97 15.82 0.71
CA HIS A 85 29.54 15.57 0.68
C HIS A 85 29.15 14.22 0.06
N ARG A 86 30.08 13.49 -0.59
CA ARG A 86 29.79 12.13 -1.11
C ARG A 86 29.36 11.17 0.01
N HIS A 87 29.85 11.39 1.23
CA HIS A 87 29.40 10.65 2.41
C HIS A 87 27.90 10.75 2.68
N PHE A 88 27.20 11.82 2.26
CA PHE A 88 25.73 11.90 2.39
C PHE A 88 25.00 11.03 1.36
N LEU A 89 25.62 10.78 0.19
CA LEU A 89 25.09 9.86 -0.83
C LEU A 89 25.39 8.39 -0.51
N ASP A 90 26.47 8.16 0.24
CA ASP A 90 26.91 6.86 0.72
C ASP A 90 26.45 6.57 2.16
N GLN A 91 25.72 7.51 2.80
CA GLN A 91 25.08 7.26 4.09
C GLN A 91 24.17 6.04 3.92
N ASP A 92 24.50 5.02 4.69
CA ASP A 92 23.99 3.70 4.47
C ASP A 92 22.46 3.74 4.59
N ARG A 93 21.76 3.43 3.50
CA ARG A 93 20.31 3.16 3.49
C ARG A 93 19.93 2.09 4.54
N ARG A 94 20.95 1.38 5.05
CA ARG A 94 20.93 0.37 6.11
C ARG A 94 20.75 0.92 7.54
N THR A 95 21.10 2.17 7.87
CA THR A 95 20.86 2.69 9.23
C THR A 95 19.39 3.07 9.48
N LYS A 96 18.59 3.22 8.42
CA LYS A 96 17.12 3.18 8.45
C LYS A 96 16.57 1.79 8.06
N GLY A 97 17.43 0.77 8.07
CA GLY A 97 17.14 -0.59 7.63
C GLY A 97 16.41 -1.42 8.70
N SER A 98 15.20 -1.00 9.05
CA SER A 98 14.12 -1.79 9.68
C SER A 98 12.93 -0.92 10.09
N THR A 99 13.00 0.40 9.89
CA THR A 99 12.09 1.39 10.46
C THR A 99 10.89 1.68 9.55
N GLY A 100 10.28 0.61 9.02
CA GLY A 100 8.92 0.65 8.52
C GLY A 100 8.10 -0.34 9.34
N THR A 101 6.84 -0.03 9.65
CA THR A 101 5.95 -0.97 10.32
C THR A 101 5.89 -2.25 9.47
N PRO A 102 6.38 -3.41 9.96
CA PRO A 102 6.51 -4.63 9.13
C PRO A 102 5.20 -5.01 8.43
N SER A 103 4.08 -4.65 9.05
CA SER A 103 2.71 -4.86 8.59
C SER A 103 2.36 -4.25 7.24
N PHE A 104 3.16 -3.36 6.65
CA PHE A 104 2.91 -2.87 5.29
C PHE A 104 4.10 -3.05 4.36
N MET A 105 5.22 -3.54 4.88
CA MET A 105 6.46 -3.70 4.13
C MET A 105 6.33 -4.73 2.99
N ALA A 106 6.92 -4.39 1.83
CA ALA A 106 7.01 -5.27 0.67
C ALA A 106 7.76 -6.59 0.99
N LEU A 107 7.39 -7.69 0.33
CA LEU A 107 7.93 -9.02 0.52
C LEU A 107 9.46 -9.08 0.39
N ALA A 108 10.02 -8.45 -0.64
CA ALA A 108 11.47 -8.38 -0.86
C ALA A 108 12.22 -7.70 0.31
N MET A 109 11.56 -6.78 1.02
CA MET A 109 12.14 -6.07 2.17
C MET A 109 12.03 -6.90 3.46
N LEU A 110 10.97 -7.70 3.59
CA LEU A 110 10.79 -8.61 4.74
C LEU A 110 11.83 -9.74 4.80
N GLN A 111 12.41 -10.15 3.66
CA GLN A 111 13.44 -11.19 3.61
C GLN A 111 14.78 -10.77 4.24
N LYS A 112 14.92 -9.51 4.69
CA LYS A 112 16.18 -8.93 5.20
C LYS A 112 17.34 -9.16 4.25
N ASN A 113 17.09 -9.19 2.93
CA ASN A 113 18.15 -9.28 1.95
C ASN A 113 18.96 -7.97 1.99
N PRO A 114 20.24 -8.00 2.40
CA PRO A 114 21.05 -6.79 2.59
C PRO A 114 21.31 -6.02 1.29
N THR A 115 21.00 -6.62 0.13
CA THR A 115 21.14 -5.99 -1.18
C THR A 115 19.83 -5.44 -1.74
N ALA A 116 18.70 -5.70 -1.08
CA ALA A 116 17.40 -5.26 -1.56
C ALA A 116 17.31 -3.73 -1.40
N LYS A 117 17.11 -3.05 -2.54
CA LYS A 117 16.97 -1.59 -2.58
C LYS A 117 15.50 -1.24 -2.75
N HIS A 118 15.00 -0.34 -1.91
CA HIS A 118 13.67 0.24 -2.08
C HIS A 118 13.57 0.97 -3.43
N ALA A 119 12.40 0.84 -4.05
CA ALA A 119 12.06 1.32 -5.39
C ALA A 119 10.55 1.57 -5.42
N LEU A 120 10.05 2.29 -6.43
CA LEU A 120 8.62 2.61 -6.55
C LEU A 120 7.71 1.37 -6.45
N GLY A 121 8.09 0.26 -7.08
CA GLY A 121 7.32 -0.99 -7.01
C GLY A 121 7.17 -1.54 -5.58
N HIS A 122 8.10 -1.24 -4.67
CA HIS A 122 7.98 -1.59 -3.26
C HIS A 122 6.99 -0.66 -2.53
N ASP A 123 6.98 0.65 -2.82
CA ASP A 123 5.97 1.58 -2.28
C ASP A 123 4.56 1.21 -2.76
N LEU A 124 4.42 0.79 -4.02
CA LEU A 124 3.16 0.33 -4.59
C LEU A 124 2.71 -1.02 -4.01
N GLU A 125 3.64 -1.92 -3.69
CA GLU A 125 3.32 -3.15 -2.95
C GLU A 125 2.87 -2.84 -1.51
N SER A 126 3.50 -1.87 -0.84
CA SER A 126 3.03 -1.41 0.47
C SER A 126 1.62 -0.81 0.41
N LEU A 127 1.29 -0.10 -0.68
CA LEU A 127 -0.07 0.38 -0.96
C LEU A 127 -1.08 -0.76 -1.11
N TYR A 128 -0.69 -1.88 -1.75
CA TYR A 128 -1.51 -3.09 -1.82
C TYR A 128 -1.78 -3.66 -0.42
N TRP A 129 -0.76 -3.80 0.43
CA TRP A 129 -0.95 -4.30 1.79
C TRP A 129 -1.87 -3.39 2.62
N LEU A 130 -1.79 -2.06 2.42
CA LEU A 130 -2.71 -1.10 3.02
C LEU A 130 -4.15 -1.27 2.50
N LEU A 131 -4.34 -1.49 1.19
CA LEU A 131 -5.64 -1.77 0.60
C LEU A 131 -6.26 -3.03 1.20
N ILE A 132 -5.51 -4.13 1.27
CA ILE A 132 -5.96 -5.37 1.89
C ILE A 132 -6.35 -5.14 3.36
N TRP A 133 -5.53 -4.43 4.12
CA TRP A 133 -5.82 -4.11 5.52
C TRP A 133 -7.13 -3.35 5.67
N LEU A 134 -7.38 -2.35 4.82
CA LEU A 134 -8.64 -1.59 4.81
C LEU A 134 -9.84 -2.45 4.39
N CYS A 135 -9.71 -3.26 3.33
CA CYS A 135 -10.76 -4.18 2.90
C CYS A 135 -11.16 -5.12 4.04
N LEU A 136 -10.18 -5.77 4.69
CA LEU A 136 -10.47 -6.70 5.79
C LEU A 136 -11.06 -6.02 7.03
N ARG A 137 -10.81 -4.73 7.27
CA ARG A 137 -11.42 -4.02 8.42
C ARG A 137 -12.83 -3.49 8.14
N HIS A 138 -13.10 -3.14 6.89
CA HIS A 138 -14.27 -2.34 6.52
C HIS A 138 -15.22 -3.04 5.56
N THR A 139 -14.93 -4.26 5.14
CA THR A 139 -15.82 -5.08 4.32
C THR A 139 -16.11 -6.40 5.01
N GLU A 140 -17.24 -7.01 4.66
CA GLU A 140 -17.50 -8.37 5.12
C GLU A 140 -16.53 -9.33 4.43
N HIS A 141 -15.88 -10.17 5.24
CA HIS A 141 -14.93 -11.15 4.74
C HIS A 141 -15.07 -12.44 5.55
N ARG A 142 -14.57 -13.53 4.98
CA ARG A 142 -14.57 -14.86 5.58
C ARG A 142 -13.21 -15.25 6.17
N LEU A 143 -12.21 -14.38 6.10
CA LEU A 143 -10.95 -14.60 6.81
C LEU A 143 -11.18 -14.73 8.31
N GLY A 144 -10.70 -15.84 8.87
CA GLY A 144 -10.63 -16.01 10.31
C GLY A 144 -9.56 -15.11 10.96
N PRO A 145 -9.68 -14.77 12.26
CA PRO A 145 -8.75 -13.89 12.98
C PRO A 145 -7.28 -14.33 12.89
N ARG A 146 -7.02 -15.65 12.84
CA ARG A 146 -5.66 -16.19 12.69
C ARG A 146 -5.02 -15.83 11.35
N ARG A 147 -5.77 -15.89 10.24
CA ARG A 147 -5.24 -15.50 8.92
C ARG A 147 -4.99 -13.99 8.86
N PHE A 148 -5.91 -13.19 9.39
CA PHE A 148 -5.72 -11.74 9.52
C PHE A 148 -4.45 -11.40 10.32
N SER A 149 -4.30 -11.97 11.52
CA SER A 149 -3.13 -11.77 12.37
C SER A 149 -1.83 -12.28 11.73
N GLY A 150 -1.91 -13.35 10.93
CA GLY A 150 -0.77 -13.86 10.17
C GLY A 150 -0.26 -12.90 9.10
N LEU A 151 -1.16 -12.12 8.49
CA LEU A 151 -0.85 -11.18 7.42
C LEU A 151 -0.26 -9.85 7.91
N PHE A 152 -0.54 -9.45 9.16
CA PHE A 152 -0.18 -8.12 9.66
C PHE A 152 0.56 -8.10 11.00
N ASN A 153 0.44 -9.13 11.84
CA ASN A 153 0.88 -9.10 13.25
C ASN A 153 1.82 -10.25 13.64
N THR A 154 2.47 -10.92 12.68
CA THR A 154 3.24 -12.15 12.92
C THR A 154 4.71 -11.98 12.53
N VAL A 155 5.65 -12.53 13.29
CA VAL A 155 7.10 -12.50 12.96
C VAL A 155 7.47 -13.18 11.64
N CYS A 156 6.59 -14.04 11.12
CA CYS A 156 6.71 -14.76 9.85
C CYS A 156 5.95 -14.10 8.68
N LEU A 157 5.81 -12.76 8.66
CA LEU A 157 5.08 -12.03 7.61
C LEU A 157 5.44 -12.48 6.20
N PHE A 158 6.73 -12.65 5.91
CA PHE A 158 7.20 -13.10 4.60
C PHE A 158 6.54 -14.42 4.20
N VAL A 159 6.64 -15.44 5.05
CA VAL A 159 6.08 -16.78 4.77
C VAL A 159 4.57 -16.71 4.62
N MET A 160 3.90 -15.98 5.51
CA MET A 160 2.44 -15.85 5.47
C MET A 160 1.99 -15.17 4.18
N ARG A 161 2.62 -14.07 3.77
CA ARG A 161 2.25 -13.30 2.58
C ARG A 161 2.65 -13.99 1.28
N SER A 162 3.83 -14.60 1.23
CA SER A 162 4.31 -15.30 0.03
C SER A 162 3.51 -16.57 -0.28
N SER A 163 2.84 -17.14 0.72
CA SER A 163 1.97 -18.32 0.58
C SER A 163 0.48 -17.99 0.61
N SER A 164 0.10 -16.76 0.96
CA SER A 164 -1.29 -16.32 1.00
C SER A 164 -1.70 -15.81 -0.37
N LEU A 165 -2.38 -16.67 -1.11
CA LEU A 165 -3.27 -16.22 -2.17
C LEU A 165 -4.64 -15.98 -1.54
N PHE A 166 -5.08 -14.73 -1.54
CA PHE A 166 -6.49 -14.42 -1.33
C PHE A 166 -7.31 -15.13 -2.40
N ARG A 167 -8.48 -15.63 -2.02
CA ARG A 167 -9.43 -16.28 -2.92
C ARG A 167 -10.73 -15.49 -2.93
N GLU A 168 -11.54 -15.66 -3.96
CA GLU A 168 -12.83 -14.96 -4.01
C GLU A 168 -13.71 -15.27 -2.79
N GLU A 169 -13.70 -16.53 -2.34
CA GLU A 169 -14.40 -17.02 -1.16
C GLU A 169 -13.97 -16.35 0.16
N ASP A 170 -12.81 -15.69 0.18
CA ASP A 170 -12.34 -14.93 1.32
C ASP A 170 -13.10 -13.59 1.47
N TYR A 171 -13.73 -13.10 0.40
CA TYR A 171 -14.54 -11.88 0.39
C TYR A 171 -16.03 -12.20 0.48
N ALA A 172 -16.82 -11.31 1.10
CA ALA A 172 -18.26 -11.42 1.14
C ALA A 172 -18.95 -10.10 0.73
N PRO A 173 -19.95 -10.13 -0.17
CA PRO A 173 -20.37 -11.27 -0.98
C PRO A 173 -19.35 -11.65 -2.08
N SER A 174 -19.43 -12.88 -2.59
CA SER A 174 -18.70 -13.29 -3.82
C SER A 174 -19.13 -12.42 -5.00
N GLY A 175 -18.25 -12.20 -5.97
CA GLY A 175 -18.48 -11.26 -7.08
C GLY A 175 -18.35 -9.79 -6.69
N SER A 176 -17.87 -9.50 -5.47
CA SER A 176 -17.59 -8.14 -5.04
C SER A 176 -16.49 -7.51 -5.91
N PRO A 177 -16.64 -6.26 -6.37
CA PRO A 177 -15.59 -5.54 -7.08
C PRO A 177 -14.28 -5.42 -6.31
N TRP A 178 -14.35 -5.52 -4.97
CA TRP A 178 -13.18 -5.61 -4.11
C TRP A 178 -12.31 -6.82 -4.43
N TRP A 179 -12.93 -7.97 -4.72
CA TRP A 179 -12.20 -9.17 -5.11
C TRP A 179 -11.48 -8.95 -6.44
N SER A 180 -12.16 -8.43 -7.47
CA SER A 180 -11.52 -8.17 -8.77
C SER A 180 -10.31 -7.26 -8.64
N LEU A 181 -10.47 -6.10 -7.97
CA LEU A 181 -9.38 -5.16 -7.74
C LEU A 181 -8.21 -5.79 -6.96
N THR A 182 -8.50 -6.47 -5.85
CA THR A 182 -7.44 -7.03 -4.98
C THR A 182 -6.78 -8.26 -5.58
N SER A 183 -7.50 -9.09 -6.34
CA SER A 183 -6.96 -10.24 -7.06
C SER A 183 -6.00 -9.80 -8.17
N ASP A 184 -6.41 -8.83 -8.98
CA ASP A 184 -5.56 -8.35 -10.08
C ASP A 184 -4.31 -7.62 -9.54
N PHE A 185 -4.43 -6.89 -8.42
CA PHE A 185 -3.28 -6.29 -7.74
C PHE A 185 -2.39 -7.37 -7.08
N GLN A 186 -2.98 -8.42 -6.50
CA GLN A 186 -2.21 -9.56 -5.98
C GLN A 186 -1.35 -10.18 -7.09
N ASP A 187 -1.87 -10.33 -8.30
CA ASP A 187 -1.10 -10.87 -9.42
C ASP A 187 0.14 -10.01 -9.76
N LEU A 188 0.04 -8.68 -9.68
CA LEU A 188 1.20 -7.78 -9.83
C LEU A 188 2.23 -7.98 -8.71
N VAL A 189 1.77 -8.09 -7.46
CA VAL A 189 2.65 -8.35 -6.30
C VAL A 189 3.35 -9.69 -6.45
N MET A 190 2.64 -10.73 -6.89
CA MET A 190 3.22 -12.05 -7.13
C MET A 190 4.21 -12.03 -8.30
N ALA A 191 3.91 -11.31 -9.39
CA ALA A 191 4.83 -11.15 -10.52
C ALA A 191 6.12 -10.39 -10.15
N GLN A 192 6.04 -9.42 -9.23
CA GLN A 192 7.20 -8.71 -8.69
C GLN A 192 8.09 -9.61 -7.84
N ASN A 193 7.50 -10.51 -7.05
CA ASN A 193 8.22 -11.27 -6.03
C ASN A 193 8.56 -12.72 -6.43
N LEU A 194 7.84 -13.32 -7.37
CA LEU A 194 8.09 -14.68 -7.85
C LEU A 194 8.85 -14.65 -9.17
N SER A 195 10.13 -15.00 -9.12
CA SER A 195 10.93 -15.27 -10.31
C SER A 195 10.41 -16.54 -11.02
N GLY A 196 9.60 -16.39 -12.06
CA GLY A 196 9.54 -17.37 -13.16
C GLY A 196 8.30 -18.25 -13.34
N LYS A 197 7.14 -17.95 -12.73
CA LYS A 197 5.86 -18.56 -13.17
C LYS A 197 4.75 -17.49 -13.21
N PRO A 198 4.26 -17.10 -14.39
CA PRO A 198 3.06 -16.27 -14.45
C PRO A 198 1.89 -17.03 -13.80
N PRO A 199 1.03 -16.36 -13.03
CA PRO A 199 -0.29 -16.89 -12.70
C PRO A 199 -0.98 -17.30 -13.99
N THR A 200 -1.65 -18.45 -13.98
CA THR A 200 -2.27 -19.11 -15.15
C THR A 200 -3.31 -18.27 -15.90
N ALA A 201 -3.62 -17.04 -15.43
CA ALA A 201 -4.59 -16.12 -16.01
C ALA A 201 -3.97 -14.90 -16.75
N LEU A 202 -2.67 -14.61 -16.58
CA LEU A 202 -2.04 -13.49 -17.28
C LEU A 202 -1.55 -13.92 -18.67
N LYS A 203 -2.01 -13.20 -19.71
CA LYS A 203 -1.59 -13.42 -21.10
C LYS A 203 -0.05 -13.45 -21.20
N PRO A 204 0.53 -14.44 -21.90
CA PRO A 204 1.97 -14.62 -21.97
C PRO A 204 2.58 -13.57 -22.90
N SER A 205 2.88 -12.40 -22.37
CA SER A 205 3.78 -11.47 -23.04
C SER A 205 4.44 -10.53 -22.03
N ILE A 206 5.77 -10.44 -22.16
CA ILE A 206 6.68 -9.45 -21.58
C ILE A 206 7.52 -9.98 -20.38
N LEU A 207 8.61 -10.66 -20.79
CA LEU A 207 9.92 -10.81 -20.15
C LEU A 207 10.14 -11.86 -19.03
N PRO A 208 11.20 -12.69 -19.13
CA PRO A 208 11.60 -13.63 -18.08
C PRO A 208 12.46 -12.90 -17.03
N GLY A 209 11.81 -12.35 -16.01
CA GLY A 209 12.48 -11.74 -14.86
C GLY A 209 11.47 -11.20 -13.84
N PRO A 210 11.90 -10.88 -12.60
CA PRO A 210 11.06 -10.15 -11.67
C PRO A 210 10.62 -8.83 -12.32
N ARG A 211 9.30 -8.64 -12.48
CA ARG A 211 8.74 -7.42 -13.06
C ARG A 211 8.38 -6.47 -11.93
N HIS A 212 9.02 -5.30 -11.87
CA HIS A 212 8.60 -4.27 -10.92
C HIS A 212 7.20 -3.75 -11.25
N ILE A 213 6.39 -3.52 -10.22
CA ILE A 213 5.09 -2.86 -10.36
C ILE A 213 5.34 -1.42 -10.80
N LEU A 214 4.67 -0.99 -11.86
CA LEU A 214 4.70 0.38 -12.35
C LEU A 214 3.43 1.15 -11.91
N TYR A 215 3.52 2.47 -11.83
CA TYR A 215 2.35 3.31 -11.59
C TYR A 215 1.25 3.09 -12.63
N SER A 216 1.61 2.94 -13.91
CA SER A 216 0.67 2.64 -14.99
C SER A 216 -0.08 1.33 -14.80
N ASP A 217 0.54 0.34 -14.16
CA ASP A 217 -0.11 -0.93 -13.84
C ASP A 217 -1.21 -0.71 -12.81
N VAL A 218 -0.89 0.00 -11.73
CA VAL A 218 -1.86 0.35 -10.67
C VAL A 218 -2.97 1.24 -11.22
N GLN A 219 -2.66 2.25 -12.01
CA GLN A 219 -3.67 3.11 -12.64
C GLN A 219 -4.64 2.28 -13.50
N SER A 220 -4.11 1.39 -14.36
CA SER A 220 -4.93 0.54 -15.21
C SER A 220 -5.83 -0.41 -14.41
N LEU A 221 -5.35 -0.93 -13.29
CA LEU A 221 -6.15 -1.77 -12.37
C LEU A 221 -7.33 -1.00 -11.80
N PHE A 222 -7.07 0.19 -11.27
CA PHE A 222 -8.11 1.01 -10.66
C PHE A 222 -9.10 1.54 -11.69
N ASP A 223 -8.67 1.92 -12.89
CA ASP A 223 -9.57 2.34 -13.97
C ASP A 223 -10.52 1.20 -14.38
N GLN A 224 -9.99 -0.03 -14.53
CA GLN A 224 -10.81 -1.21 -14.82
C GLN A 224 -11.78 -1.51 -13.67
N ALA A 225 -11.32 -1.44 -12.43
CA ALA A 225 -12.15 -1.64 -11.27
C ALA A 225 -13.27 -0.59 -11.19
N LEU A 226 -12.97 0.69 -11.39
CA LEU A 226 -13.95 1.78 -11.39
C LEU A 226 -14.99 1.68 -12.51
N ALA A 227 -14.65 1.05 -13.63
CA ALA A 227 -15.58 0.81 -14.72
C ALA A 227 -16.60 -0.30 -14.42
N LEU A 228 -16.42 -1.10 -13.35
CA LEU A 228 -17.35 -2.15 -12.97
C LEU A 228 -18.69 -1.57 -12.52
N LYS A 229 -19.79 -2.12 -13.04
CA LYS A 229 -21.15 -1.69 -12.65
C LYS A 229 -21.64 -2.32 -11.35
N THR A 230 -20.86 -3.22 -10.78
CA THR A 230 -21.21 -4.05 -9.62
C THR A 230 -20.80 -3.42 -8.28
N TRP A 231 -20.30 -2.18 -8.26
CA TRP A 231 -20.04 -1.46 -7.01
C TRP A 231 -21.32 -1.28 -6.19
N PRO A 232 -21.26 -1.54 -4.87
CA PRO A 232 -22.39 -1.27 -3.99
C PRO A 232 -22.81 0.20 -4.11
N VAL A 233 -24.08 0.44 -4.45
CA VAL A 233 -24.63 1.79 -4.56
C VAL A 233 -25.19 2.20 -3.20
N GLY A 234 -24.48 3.09 -2.51
CA GLY A 234 -24.93 3.65 -1.24
C GLY A 234 -24.81 2.66 -0.07
N GLY A 235 -24.19 3.13 1.01
CA GLY A 235 -23.99 2.34 2.21
C GLY A 235 -22.74 2.81 2.91
N ARG A 236 -22.88 3.30 4.15
CA ARG A 236 -21.72 3.58 4.99
C ARG A 236 -20.99 2.25 5.20
N ALA A 237 -19.66 2.25 5.01
CA ALA A 237 -18.85 1.10 5.40
C ALA A 237 -19.23 0.67 6.82
N PRO A 238 -19.49 -0.63 7.08
CA PRO A 238 -19.80 -1.10 8.42
C PRO A 238 -18.78 -0.54 9.41
N PRO A 239 -19.22 -0.11 10.62
CA PRO A 239 -18.27 0.31 11.64
C PRO A 239 -17.26 -0.81 11.86
N CYS A 240 -15.98 -0.44 11.90
CA CYS A 240 -14.86 -1.37 12.04
C CYS A 240 -15.14 -2.32 13.21
N LYS A 241 -15.31 -3.61 12.91
CA LYS A 241 -15.37 -4.64 13.95
C LYS A 241 -13.93 -4.89 14.40
N LEU A 242 -13.47 -4.07 15.34
CA LEU A 242 -12.20 -4.36 16.00
C LEU A 242 -12.29 -5.74 16.63
N PRO A 243 -11.27 -6.61 16.46
CA PRO A 243 -11.16 -7.78 17.31
C PRO A 243 -11.09 -7.29 18.77
N ASN A 244 -11.72 -8.03 19.69
CA ASN A 244 -11.96 -7.68 21.10
C ASN A 244 -10.89 -6.80 21.77
N ASP A 245 -11.27 -6.00 22.77
CA ASP A 245 -10.49 -4.96 23.48
C ASP A 245 -8.98 -5.21 23.78
N GLY A 246 -8.50 -6.46 23.76
CA GLY A 246 -7.07 -6.78 23.73
C GLY A 246 -6.32 -6.33 22.46
N ASP A 247 -7.02 -6.17 21.33
CA ASP A 247 -6.44 -5.83 20.02
C ASP A 247 -6.35 -4.31 19.76
N LYS A 248 -6.98 -3.48 20.61
CA LYS A 248 -6.83 -2.00 20.58
C LYS A 248 -5.41 -1.55 20.91
N ARG A 249 -4.69 -2.32 21.74
CA ARG A 249 -3.26 -2.09 22.02
C ARG A 249 -2.41 -2.41 20.80
N ALA A 250 -2.64 -3.57 20.16
CA ALA A 250 -1.98 -3.93 18.92
C ALA A 250 -2.30 -2.94 17.78
N GLU A 251 -3.51 -2.38 17.73
CA GLU A 251 -3.90 -1.34 16.78
C GLU A 251 -3.19 0.00 17.03
N LEU A 252 -3.11 0.45 18.29
CA LEU A 252 -2.30 1.62 18.64
C LEU A 252 -0.81 1.38 18.37
N ASP A 253 -0.32 0.15 18.52
CA ASP A 253 1.07 -0.21 18.20
C ASP A 253 1.31 -0.25 16.68
N LEU A 254 0.33 -0.67 15.87
CA LEU A 254 0.39 -0.63 14.39
C LEU A 254 0.33 0.80 13.82
N ILE A 255 -0.49 1.67 14.43
CA ILE A 255 -0.67 3.06 14.01
C ILE A 255 0.44 3.96 14.57
N ASN A 256 0.91 3.67 15.79
CA ASN A 256 1.95 4.46 16.48
C ASN A 256 3.27 3.70 16.59
N ASP A 257 3.60 2.83 15.63
CA ASP A 257 4.92 2.18 15.57
C ASP A 257 5.98 3.24 15.27
N ARG A 258 6.30 4.00 16.31
CA ARG A 258 7.32 5.05 16.47
C ARG A 258 8.22 4.66 17.65
N ARG A 259 8.41 3.37 17.91
CA ARG A 259 9.28 2.91 19.00
C ARG A 259 10.28 1.88 18.50
N GLY A 260 11.48 2.38 18.21
CA GLY A 260 12.68 1.58 17.95
C GLY A 260 13.57 2.23 16.92
#